data_AF-A0A7Z2VJL1-F1
#
_entry.id   AF-A0A7Z2VJL1-F1
#
_cell.length_a   1.000
_cell.length_b   1.000
_cell.length_c   1.000
_cell.angle_alpha   90.00
_cell.angle_beta   90.00
_cell.angle_gamma   90.00
#
_symmetry.space_group_name_H-M   'P 1'
#
loop_
_entity.id
_entity.type
_entity.pdbx_description
1 polymer ?
#
loop_
_entity_poly.entity_id
_entity_poly.type
_entity_poly.pdbx_seq_one_letter_code
_entity_poly.pdbx_strand_id
1 'polypeptide(L)'
;MAVNNVVVKCDVCEAKVLIKFQVGILDQYPVYYSCPSCSTNIYGNILIIRKENRLDFQLHNATYEGGMDGEYILVLSGEFPSFKMLPFTKETLMITSFSPFIRYSPHSGQAKHAYDVLVQLLPSFIDDEWKKIERIANLYFNDKETYLESEIEKLRKSPRIDMSPYEKDSSVSKLVTTMFRSMSSNNPLQNITTTDLDQRLSVIKQTNLNSYEELIQVFSIEDLLYIQKELFSVFNEFTNHYRYLSPVVYLEGMGRHLSELENHEGLNTVSFDRLDRLYQNMYETLLSNSTISIMLDNLIVRGSINCMNPSINRGRNVAGNLQDYISLTKGQKLNYLSDNDNVISHVFAGPLSNDLRNPIGHNSYSYDPNTQLITFRSNRNSQPTRRMYLIEFADKCFQAMKINLMLWDLTVLIKKLIEEE
;
A
#
# COMPACT_ATOMS: atom_id res chain seq x y z
N MET A 1 -1.74 -21.89 15.18
CA MET A 1 -0.81 -22.11 14.04
C MET A 1 0.37 -22.94 14.52
N ALA A 2 0.82 -23.92 13.73
CA ALA A 2 1.97 -24.76 14.06
C ALA A 2 3.29 -24.09 13.63
N VAL A 3 4.39 -24.40 14.31
CA VAL A 3 5.74 -23.93 13.94
C VAL A 3 6.57 -25.14 13.54
N ASN A 4 7.20 -25.09 12.38
CA ASN A 4 8.21 -26.05 11.95
C ASN A 4 9.59 -25.43 12.10
N ASN A 5 10.54 -26.22 12.59
CA ASN A 5 11.92 -25.80 12.71
C ASN A 5 12.77 -26.65 11.77
N VAL A 6 13.61 -26.01 10.98
CA VAL A 6 14.48 -26.68 10.02
C VAL A 6 15.83 -26.01 9.97
N VAL A 7 16.89 -26.80 9.81
CA VAL A 7 18.22 -26.26 9.54
C VAL A 7 18.46 -26.23 8.05
N VAL A 8 18.93 -25.07 7.59
CA VAL A 8 19.38 -24.83 6.22
C VAL A 8 20.87 -24.52 6.27
N LYS A 9 21.67 -25.28 5.51
CA LYS A 9 23.11 -25.14 5.42
C LYS A 9 23.48 -24.39 4.14
N CYS A 10 24.31 -23.36 4.24
CA CYS A 10 24.84 -22.65 3.09
C CYS A 10 25.74 -23.57 2.23
N ASP A 11 25.52 -23.61 0.92
CA ASP A 11 26.32 -24.46 0.01
C ASP A 11 27.76 -23.94 -0.20
N VAL A 12 28.03 -22.68 0.18
CA VAL A 12 29.33 -22.02 -0.04
C VAL A 12 30.25 -22.13 1.18
N CYS A 13 29.75 -21.80 2.38
CA CYS A 13 30.56 -21.75 3.59
C CYS A 13 30.09 -22.68 4.70
N GLU A 14 29.07 -23.51 4.42
CA GLU A 14 28.51 -24.50 5.35
C GLU A 14 27.89 -23.94 6.64
N ALA A 15 27.79 -22.61 6.77
CA ALA A 15 27.12 -21.99 7.91
C ALA A 15 25.64 -22.41 7.98
N LYS A 16 25.19 -22.70 9.19
CA LYS A 16 23.84 -23.23 9.45
C LYS A 16 22.88 -22.18 9.99
N VAL A 17 21.71 -22.06 9.37
CA VAL A 17 20.61 -21.20 9.81
C VAL A 17 19.43 -22.06 10.24
N LEU A 18 19.01 -21.91 11.49
CA LEU A 18 17.74 -22.45 11.99
C LEU A 18 16.59 -21.57 11.50
N ILE A 19 15.86 -22.06 10.50
CA ILE A 19 14.63 -21.43 10.03
C ILE A 19 13.47 -21.92 10.88
N LYS A 20 12.82 -20.99 11.57
CA LYS A 20 11.58 -21.20 12.33
C LYS A 20 10.42 -20.68 11.51
N PHE A 21 9.64 -21.60 10.98
CA PHE A 21 8.62 -21.33 10.00
C PHE A 21 7.21 -21.47 10.61
N GLN A 22 6.43 -20.39 10.62
CA GLN A 22 5.03 -20.44 11.02
C GLN A 22 4.16 -20.92 9.86
N VAL A 23 3.47 -22.05 10.06
CA VAL A 23 2.43 -22.52 9.13
C VAL A 23 1.19 -21.64 9.30
N GLY A 24 1.05 -20.68 8.38
CA GLY A 24 -0.08 -19.76 8.29
C GLY A 24 -1.02 -20.07 7.13
N ILE A 25 -1.48 -19.04 6.44
CA ILE A 25 -2.48 -19.11 5.37
C ILE A 25 -1.84 -19.30 4.01
N LEU A 26 -0.64 -18.75 3.82
CA LEU A 26 0.04 -18.88 2.54
C LEU A 26 0.37 -20.36 2.29
N ASP A 27 0.24 -20.80 1.05
CA ASP A 27 0.71 -22.12 0.62
C ASP A 27 2.16 -22.07 0.13
N GLN A 28 2.70 -20.87 -0.06
CA GLN A 28 4.07 -20.62 -0.50
C GLN A 28 4.65 -19.46 0.31
N TYR A 29 5.78 -19.70 0.95
CA TYR A 29 6.54 -18.68 1.69
C TYR A 29 7.86 -18.44 1.00
N PRO A 30 8.05 -17.28 0.39
CA PRO A 30 9.36 -16.91 -0.12
C PRO A 30 10.34 -16.80 1.05
N VAL A 31 11.56 -17.28 0.78
CA VAL A 31 12.72 -17.14 1.67
C VAL A 31 13.71 -16.25 0.94
N TYR A 32 14.23 -15.24 1.63
CA TYR A 32 15.28 -14.38 1.10
C TYR A 32 16.12 -13.81 2.24
N TYR A 33 17.40 -14.20 2.30
CA TYR A 33 18.37 -13.65 3.24
C TYR A 33 19.79 -13.77 2.68
N SER A 34 20.77 -13.12 3.30
CA SER A 34 22.18 -13.31 2.95
C SER A 34 22.83 -14.20 4.01
N CYS A 35 23.60 -15.21 3.60
CA CYS A 35 24.34 -16.04 4.54
C CYS A 35 25.16 -15.16 5.50
N PRO A 36 24.95 -15.23 6.82
CA PRO A 36 25.61 -14.30 7.75
C PRO A 36 27.14 -14.43 7.77
N SER A 37 27.67 -15.58 7.37
CA SER A 37 29.11 -15.88 7.39
C SER A 37 29.84 -15.48 6.09
N CYS A 38 29.27 -15.74 4.91
CA CYS A 38 29.92 -15.46 3.61
C CYS A 38 29.18 -14.46 2.71
N SER A 39 28.04 -13.93 3.16
CA SER A 39 27.21 -12.94 2.45
C SER A 39 26.61 -13.40 1.11
N THR A 40 26.71 -14.67 0.72
CA THR A 40 26.00 -15.18 -0.46
C THR A 40 24.49 -15.12 -0.24
N ASN A 41 23.71 -14.80 -1.28
CA ASN A 41 22.26 -14.71 -1.18
C ASN A 41 21.63 -16.11 -1.20
N ILE A 42 20.82 -16.40 -0.19
CA ILE A 42 20.02 -17.61 -0.09
C ILE A 42 18.56 -17.22 -0.31
N TYR A 43 17.94 -17.81 -1.32
CA TYR A 43 16.59 -17.45 -1.72
C TYR A 43 15.85 -18.65 -2.29
N GLY A 44 14.51 -18.58 -2.27
CA GLY A 44 13.68 -19.66 -2.74
C GLY A 44 12.31 -19.64 -2.11
N ASN A 45 11.69 -20.81 -1.97
CA ASN A 45 10.37 -20.95 -1.38
C ASN A 45 10.27 -22.18 -0.48
N ILE A 46 9.48 -22.04 0.58
CA ILE A 46 8.93 -23.16 1.36
C ILE A 46 7.49 -23.35 0.88
N LEU A 47 7.19 -24.51 0.31
CA LEU A 47 5.86 -24.87 -0.14
C LEU A 47 5.14 -25.72 0.90
N ILE A 48 3.91 -25.36 1.22
CA ILE A 48 3.02 -26.14 2.08
C ILE A 48 2.07 -26.96 1.21
N ILE A 49 2.30 -28.27 1.16
CA ILE A 49 1.43 -29.20 0.45
C ILE A 49 0.42 -29.76 1.45
N ARG A 50 -0.65 -28.99 1.70
CA ARG A 50 -1.65 -29.28 2.74
C ARG A 50 -2.29 -30.67 2.60
N LYS A 51 -2.57 -31.11 1.36
CA LYS A 51 -3.17 -32.43 1.08
C LYS A 51 -2.30 -33.60 1.54
N GLU A 52 -0.98 -33.43 1.50
CA GLU A 52 0.02 -34.46 1.86
C GLU A 52 0.61 -34.22 3.25
N ASN A 53 0.21 -33.14 3.94
CA ASN A 53 0.84 -32.64 5.17
C ASN A 53 2.37 -32.58 5.06
N ARG A 54 2.87 -32.11 3.91
CA ARG A 54 4.30 -32.10 3.57
C ARG A 54 4.79 -30.68 3.31
N LEU A 55 6.04 -30.44 3.70
CA LEU A 55 6.79 -29.24 3.32
C LEU A 55 7.79 -29.60 2.22
N ASP A 56 7.87 -28.75 1.20
CA ASP A 56 8.91 -28.84 0.17
C ASP A 56 9.79 -27.59 0.22
N PHE A 57 11.10 -27.79 0.15
CA PHE A 57 12.10 -26.73 0.30
C PHE A 57 12.80 -26.53 -1.04
N GLN A 58 12.44 -25.46 -1.73
CA GLN A 58 13.02 -25.08 -3.02
C GLN A 58 13.94 -23.90 -2.79
N LEU A 59 15.15 -24.17 -2.30
CA LEU A 59 16.15 -23.16 -1.95
C LEU A 59 17.31 -23.17 -2.94
N HIS A 60 17.83 -21.99 -3.20
CA HIS A 60 19.05 -21.76 -3.97
C HIS A 60 20.20 -21.36 -3.04
N ASN A 61 21.40 -21.86 -3.34
CA ASN A 61 22.64 -21.64 -2.57
C ASN A 61 22.60 -22.18 -1.13
N ALA A 62 21.64 -23.06 -0.83
CA ALA A 62 21.55 -23.74 0.44
C ALA A 62 20.82 -25.08 0.35
N THR A 63 21.20 -26.00 1.24
CA THR A 63 20.64 -27.34 1.35
C THR A 63 19.94 -27.54 2.69
N TYR A 64 18.79 -28.23 2.68
CA TYR A 64 18.07 -28.61 3.89
C TYR A 64 18.74 -29.81 4.59
N GLU A 65 18.99 -29.72 5.89
CA GLU A 65 19.61 -30.81 6.69
C GLU A 65 18.73 -31.31 7.85
N GLY A 66 17.60 -30.66 8.14
CA GLY A 66 16.74 -31.01 9.29
C GLY A 66 17.39 -30.74 10.65
N GLY A 67 16.66 -30.98 11.74
CA GLY A 67 17.17 -30.78 13.11
C GLY A 67 17.03 -29.35 13.65
N MET A 68 17.79 -29.03 14.71
CA MET A 68 17.67 -27.79 15.48
C MET A 68 19.01 -27.06 15.70
N ASP A 69 20.12 -27.64 15.24
CA ASP A 69 21.47 -27.13 15.48
C ASP A 69 21.85 -26.10 14.41
N GLY A 70 21.79 -24.81 14.77
CA GLY A 70 22.09 -23.69 13.88
C GLY A 70 23.04 -22.69 14.54
N GLU A 71 23.74 -21.92 13.72
CA GLU A 71 24.59 -20.80 14.15
C GLU A 71 23.81 -19.48 14.19
N TYR A 72 22.70 -19.42 13.43
CA TYR A 72 21.80 -18.27 13.33
C TYR A 72 20.34 -18.74 13.37
N ILE A 73 19.42 -17.82 13.68
CA ILE A 73 17.97 -18.04 13.71
C ILE A 73 17.29 -17.06 12.76
N LEU A 74 16.44 -17.59 11.88
CA LEU A 74 15.56 -16.82 11.00
C LEU A 74 14.11 -17.21 11.24
N VAL A 75 13.25 -16.26 11.58
CA VAL A 75 11.81 -16.52 11.84
C VAL A 75 10.97 -16.07 10.65
N LEU A 76 10.22 -16.96 10.03
CA LEU A 76 9.40 -16.67 8.86
C LEU A 76 7.91 -16.64 9.20
N SER A 77 7.24 -15.55 8.81
CA SER A 77 5.78 -15.40 8.81
C SER A 77 5.35 -14.52 7.64
N GLY A 78 4.25 -14.87 6.98
CA GLY A 78 3.65 -14.06 5.92
C GLY A 78 2.67 -13.02 6.45
N GLU A 79 2.07 -13.29 7.61
CA GLU A 79 0.96 -12.51 8.16
C GLU A 79 1.41 -11.51 9.22
N PHE A 80 2.51 -11.79 9.92
CA PHE A 80 2.97 -11.00 11.05
C PHE A 80 4.43 -10.60 10.89
N PRO A 81 4.84 -9.48 11.51
CA PRO A 81 6.25 -9.16 11.66
C PRO A 81 6.98 -10.28 12.40
N SER A 82 8.24 -10.48 12.05
CA SER A 82 9.08 -11.47 12.70
C SER A 82 10.47 -10.93 12.96
N PHE A 83 11.13 -11.50 13.96
CA PHE A 83 12.52 -11.14 14.26
C PHE A 83 13.39 -11.26 13.01
N LYS A 84 14.23 -10.26 12.80
CA LYS A 84 15.27 -10.26 11.76
C LYS A 84 16.28 -11.39 12.03
N MET A 85 17.28 -11.54 11.17
CA MET A 85 18.32 -12.55 11.39
C MET A 85 19.02 -12.34 12.75
N LEU A 86 19.07 -13.37 13.58
CA LEU A 86 19.69 -13.35 14.90
C LEU A 86 20.81 -14.39 15.01
N PRO A 87 21.87 -14.14 15.80
CA PRO A 87 22.80 -15.20 16.18
C PRO A 87 22.10 -16.26 17.04
N PHE A 88 22.48 -17.51 16.92
CA PHE A 88 21.93 -18.59 17.73
C PHE A 88 22.54 -18.57 19.14
N THR A 89 21.73 -18.25 20.13
CA THR A 89 22.08 -18.29 21.55
C THR A 89 20.89 -18.83 22.34
N LYS A 90 21.09 -19.21 23.62
CA LYS A 90 19.98 -19.63 24.48
C LYS A 90 18.92 -18.54 24.64
N GLU A 91 19.35 -17.28 24.71
CA GLU A 91 18.48 -16.12 24.83
C GLU A 91 17.69 -15.88 23.54
N THR A 92 18.34 -15.89 22.37
CA THR A 92 17.63 -15.69 21.09
C THR A 92 16.69 -16.86 20.78
N LEU A 93 17.05 -18.08 21.18
CA LEU A 93 16.15 -19.23 21.09
C LEU A 93 14.91 -19.07 21.99
N MET A 94 15.08 -18.49 23.19
CA MET A 94 13.99 -18.23 24.12
C MET A 94 13.05 -17.13 23.63
N ILE A 95 13.54 -15.98 23.19
CA ILE A 95 12.68 -14.88 22.69
C ILE A 95 11.97 -15.27 21.39
N THR A 96 12.59 -16.11 20.55
CA THR A 96 11.96 -16.62 19.33
C THR A 96 11.09 -17.85 19.58
N SER A 97 10.98 -18.36 20.83
CA SER A 97 10.22 -19.58 21.14
C SER A 97 8.73 -19.43 20.84
N PHE A 98 8.17 -18.24 21.06
CA PHE A 98 6.80 -17.92 20.69
C PHE A 98 6.70 -17.62 19.20
N SER A 99 5.74 -18.28 18.53
CA SER A 99 5.44 -17.99 17.13
C SER A 99 5.00 -16.54 16.96
N PRO A 100 5.24 -15.93 15.78
CA PRO A 100 4.69 -14.61 15.47
C PRO A 100 3.19 -14.49 15.79
N PHE A 101 2.39 -15.50 15.46
CA PHE A 101 0.97 -15.58 15.80
C PHE A 101 0.70 -15.46 17.30
N ILE A 102 1.49 -16.10 18.18
CA ILE A 102 1.30 -15.98 19.63
C ILE A 102 1.68 -14.57 20.11
N ARG A 103 2.82 -14.03 19.63
CA ARG A 103 3.28 -12.67 20.01
C ARG A 103 2.30 -11.59 19.58
N TYR A 104 1.65 -11.82 18.45
CA TYR A 104 0.70 -10.92 17.82
C TYR A 104 -0.76 -11.36 17.96
N SER A 105 -1.06 -12.28 18.88
CA SER A 105 -2.43 -12.72 19.10
C SER A 105 -3.31 -11.51 19.46
N PRO A 106 -4.52 -11.38 18.90
CA PRO A 106 -5.38 -10.25 19.21
C PRO A 106 -5.92 -10.38 20.64
N HIS A 107 -5.69 -9.36 21.48
CA HIS A 107 -6.19 -9.30 22.86
C HIS A 107 -7.27 -8.22 23.07
N SER A 108 -7.56 -7.41 22.04
CA SER A 108 -8.60 -6.37 22.03
C SER A 108 -9.61 -6.61 20.89
N GLY A 109 -10.80 -6.03 20.99
CA GLY A 109 -11.83 -6.13 19.95
C GLY A 109 -11.37 -5.58 18.60
N GLN A 110 -10.63 -4.47 18.61
CA GLN A 110 -10.05 -3.86 17.40
C GLN A 110 -8.99 -4.76 16.76
N ALA A 111 -8.06 -5.31 17.57
CA ALA A 111 -7.05 -6.25 17.08
C ALA A 111 -7.68 -7.52 16.52
N LYS A 112 -8.79 -7.99 17.11
CA LYS A 112 -9.55 -9.14 16.61
C LYS A 112 -10.18 -8.83 15.25
N HIS A 113 -10.78 -7.66 15.09
CA HIS A 113 -11.32 -7.23 13.80
C HIS A 113 -10.23 -7.17 12.72
N ALA A 114 -9.08 -6.55 13.01
CA ALA A 114 -7.94 -6.51 12.11
C ALA A 114 -7.45 -7.92 11.72
N TYR A 115 -7.40 -8.83 12.68
CA TYR A 115 -7.08 -10.24 12.42
C TYR A 115 -8.09 -10.88 11.47
N ASP A 116 -9.38 -10.79 11.77
CA ASP A 116 -10.44 -11.41 10.96
C ASP A 116 -10.43 -10.85 9.52
N VAL A 117 -10.25 -9.54 9.36
CA VAL A 117 -10.15 -8.88 8.05
C VAL A 117 -8.92 -9.37 7.28
N LEU A 118 -7.74 -9.39 7.87
CA LEU A 118 -6.48 -9.54 7.13
C LEU A 118 -6.04 -10.99 6.97
N VAL A 119 -6.32 -11.80 7.97
CA VAL A 119 -5.92 -13.21 8.03
C VAL A 119 -7.05 -14.06 7.41
N GLN A 120 -8.32 -13.71 7.55
CA GLN A 120 -9.40 -14.55 7.03
C GLN A 120 -10.04 -13.98 5.76
N LEU A 121 -10.52 -12.73 5.80
CA LEU A 121 -11.34 -12.19 4.72
C LEU A 121 -10.53 -11.78 3.50
N LEU A 122 -9.43 -11.03 3.68
CA LEU A 122 -8.63 -10.47 2.60
C LEU A 122 -8.09 -11.55 1.63
N PRO A 123 -7.49 -12.66 2.10
CA PRO A 123 -7.00 -13.69 1.18
C PRO A 123 -8.13 -14.28 0.34
N SER A 124 -9.26 -14.66 0.97
CA SER A 124 -10.43 -15.19 0.27
C SER A 124 -11.01 -14.19 -0.74
N PHE A 125 -11.10 -12.91 -0.35
CA PHE A 125 -11.58 -11.87 -1.25
C PHE A 125 -10.68 -11.72 -2.49
N ILE A 126 -9.36 -11.68 -2.30
CA ILE A 126 -8.43 -11.53 -3.41
C ILE A 126 -8.41 -12.76 -4.31
N ASP A 127 -8.37 -13.96 -3.71
CA ASP A 127 -8.25 -15.21 -4.48
C ASP A 127 -9.56 -15.59 -5.20
N ASP A 128 -10.73 -15.31 -4.60
CA ASP A 128 -12.04 -15.76 -5.12
C ASP A 128 -12.90 -14.65 -5.76
N GLU A 129 -12.84 -13.41 -5.27
CA GLU A 129 -13.78 -12.34 -5.64
C GLU A 129 -13.15 -11.22 -6.49
N TRP A 130 -11.87 -10.89 -6.29
CA TRP A 130 -11.24 -9.74 -6.95
C TRP A 130 -11.29 -9.84 -8.48
N LYS A 131 -11.09 -11.02 -9.06
CA LYS A 131 -11.20 -11.23 -10.52
C LYS A 131 -12.59 -10.89 -11.07
N LYS A 132 -13.65 -11.07 -10.27
CA LYS A 132 -15.02 -10.70 -10.66
C LYS A 132 -15.17 -9.17 -10.63
N ILE A 133 -14.63 -8.51 -9.61
CA ILE A 133 -14.62 -7.05 -9.49
C ILE A 133 -13.80 -6.43 -10.62
N GLU A 134 -12.64 -6.99 -10.95
CA GLU A 134 -11.82 -6.56 -12.08
C GLU A 134 -12.58 -6.66 -13.40
N ARG A 135 -13.32 -7.75 -13.63
CA ARG A 135 -14.21 -7.87 -14.80
C ARG A 135 -15.26 -6.76 -14.83
N ILE A 136 -15.94 -6.50 -13.70
CA ILE A 136 -16.97 -5.45 -13.60
C ILE A 136 -16.37 -4.07 -13.89
N ALA A 137 -15.23 -3.75 -13.27
CA ALA A 137 -14.50 -2.50 -13.50
C ALA A 137 -14.07 -2.36 -14.97
N ASN A 138 -13.60 -3.43 -15.61
CA ASN A 138 -13.27 -3.42 -17.03
C ASN A 138 -14.50 -3.16 -17.91
N LEU A 139 -15.66 -3.74 -17.60
CA LEU A 139 -16.90 -3.44 -18.35
C LEU A 139 -17.29 -1.96 -18.20
N TYR A 140 -17.11 -1.41 -16.99
CA TYR A 140 -17.33 0.00 -16.70
C TYR A 140 -16.39 0.91 -17.50
N PHE A 141 -15.08 0.69 -17.44
CA PHE A 141 -14.10 1.53 -18.13
C PHE A 141 -14.09 1.40 -19.67
N ASN A 142 -14.75 0.38 -20.22
CA ASN A 142 -14.84 0.17 -21.67
C ASN A 142 -16.24 0.41 -22.23
N ASP A 143 -17.10 1.09 -21.46
CA ASP A 143 -18.44 1.49 -21.86
C ASP A 143 -19.29 0.32 -22.39
N LYS A 144 -19.33 -0.76 -21.61
CA LYS A 144 -20.08 -1.99 -21.92
C LYS A 144 -21.34 -2.11 -21.07
N GLU A 145 -22.20 -1.10 -21.14
CA GLU A 145 -23.35 -0.90 -20.24
C GLU A 145 -24.25 -2.14 -20.08
N THR A 146 -24.69 -2.76 -21.18
CA THR A 146 -25.60 -3.92 -21.14
C THR A 146 -25.03 -5.08 -20.32
N TYR A 147 -23.71 -5.30 -20.43
CA TYR A 147 -23.03 -6.36 -19.69
C TYR A 147 -22.73 -5.93 -18.25
N LEU A 148 -22.38 -4.66 -18.04
CA LEU A 148 -22.12 -4.11 -16.72
C LEU A 148 -23.33 -4.24 -15.81
N GLU A 149 -24.50 -3.83 -16.29
CA GLU A 149 -25.75 -3.89 -15.51
C GLU A 149 -26.08 -5.33 -15.13
N SER A 150 -26.00 -6.26 -16.09
CA SER A 150 -26.21 -7.68 -15.82
C SER A 150 -25.28 -8.23 -14.74
N GLU A 151 -24.01 -7.82 -14.73
CA GLU A 151 -23.04 -8.27 -13.74
C GLU A 151 -23.27 -7.65 -12.35
N ILE A 152 -23.62 -6.37 -12.28
CA ILE A 152 -23.96 -5.69 -11.01
C ILE A 152 -25.24 -6.32 -10.41
N GLU A 153 -26.24 -6.60 -11.23
CA GLU A 153 -27.52 -7.18 -10.79
C GLU A 153 -27.35 -8.57 -10.16
N LYS A 154 -26.41 -9.39 -10.64
CA LYS A 154 -26.07 -10.69 -10.02
C LYS A 154 -25.59 -10.56 -8.57
N LEU A 155 -25.08 -9.39 -8.17
CA LEU A 155 -24.57 -9.13 -6.83
C LEU A 155 -25.65 -8.49 -5.93
N ARG A 156 -26.79 -8.06 -6.48
CA ARG A 156 -27.86 -7.43 -5.71
C ARG A 156 -28.85 -8.45 -5.18
N LYS A 157 -29.38 -8.17 -3.98
CA LYS A 157 -30.50 -8.94 -3.40
C LYS A 157 -31.85 -8.61 -4.05
N SER A 158 -31.96 -7.46 -4.72
CA SER A 158 -33.20 -7.00 -5.35
C SER A 158 -32.88 -6.26 -6.64
N PRO A 159 -33.49 -6.66 -7.77
CA PRO A 159 -33.11 -6.10 -9.05
C PRO A 159 -33.69 -4.72 -9.31
N ARG A 160 -32.90 -3.83 -9.94
CA ARG A 160 -33.35 -2.52 -10.45
C ARG A 160 -33.30 -2.51 -11.99
N ILE A 161 -34.30 -1.88 -12.59
CA ILE A 161 -34.51 -1.90 -14.06
C ILE A 161 -33.85 -0.69 -14.73
N ASP A 162 -33.47 0.34 -13.98
CA ASP A 162 -32.82 1.53 -14.52
C ASP A 162 -31.89 2.14 -13.46
N MET A 163 -30.66 2.47 -13.83
CA MET A 163 -29.66 3.12 -12.96
C MET A 163 -29.12 4.36 -13.67
N SER A 164 -29.07 5.49 -12.96
CA SER A 164 -28.38 6.67 -13.48
C SER A 164 -26.87 6.41 -13.67
N PRO A 165 -26.18 7.18 -14.52
CA PRO A 165 -24.71 7.08 -14.68
C PRO A 165 -23.96 7.15 -13.33
N TYR A 166 -24.30 8.11 -12.45
CA TYR A 166 -23.76 8.16 -11.09
C TYR A 166 -24.09 6.92 -10.25
N GLU A 167 -25.31 6.37 -10.31
CA GLU A 167 -25.64 5.14 -9.57
C GLU A 167 -24.79 3.94 -10.03
N LYS A 168 -24.46 3.87 -11.33
CA LYS A 168 -23.53 2.86 -11.88
C LYS A 168 -22.11 3.10 -11.36
N ASP A 169 -21.57 4.31 -11.46
CA ASP A 169 -20.24 4.68 -10.94
C ASP A 169 -20.12 4.40 -9.44
N SER A 170 -21.11 4.83 -8.65
CA SER A 170 -21.18 4.59 -7.20
C SER A 170 -21.23 3.09 -6.87
N SER A 171 -21.95 2.29 -7.65
CA SER A 171 -22.02 0.84 -7.47
C SER A 171 -20.68 0.16 -7.76
N VAL A 172 -20.02 0.52 -8.86
CA VAL A 172 -18.68 0.02 -9.21
C VAL A 172 -17.66 0.46 -8.16
N SER A 173 -17.67 1.74 -7.81
CA SER A 173 -16.83 2.32 -6.76
C SER A 173 -16.95 1.55 -5.46
N LYS A 174 -18.18 1.28 -4.99
CA LYS A 174 -18.42 0.51 -3.77
C LYS A 174 -17.84 -0.89 -3.86
N LEU A 175 -17.99 -1.60 -4.98
CA LEU A 175 -17.43 -2.93 -5.17
C LEU A 175 -15.90 -2.91 -5.10
N VAL A 176 -15.26 -1.97 -5.80
CA VAL A 176 -13.80 -1.82 -5.83
C VAL A 176 -13.25 -1.52 -4.45
N THR A 177 -13.87 -0.59 -3.72
CA THR A 177 -13.27 0.05 -2.54
C THR A 177 -13.62 -0.61 -1.20
N THR A 178 -14.67 -1.43 -1.12
CA THR A 178 -15.18 -1.97 0.16
C THR A 178 -14.12 -2.74 0.95
N MET A 179 -13.34 -3.61 0.30
CA MET A 179 -12.31 -4.37 0.99
C MET A 179 -11.13 -3.49 1.43
N PHE A 180 -10.75 -2.49 0.64
CA PHE A 180 -9.68 -1.57 1.01
C PHE A 180 -10.05 -0.70 2.21
N ARG A 181 -11.33 -0.32 2.31
CA ARG A 181 -11.86 0.38 3.49
C ARG A 181 -11.86 -0.50 4.74
N SER A 182 -12.17 -1.80 4.64
CA SER A 182 -12.16 -2.67 5.82
C SER A 182 -10.75 -2.98 6.33
N MET A 183 -9.73 -2.93 5.46
CA MET A 183 -8.32 -3.06 5.86
C MET A 183 -7.76 -1.82 6.56
N SER A 184 -8.29 -0.65 6.25
CA SER A 184 -7.76 0.62 6.74
C SER A 184 -8.42 0.97 8.06
N SER A 185 -7.68 0.93 9.16
CA SER A 185 -8.23 1.34 10.47
C SER A 185 -8.32 2.86 10.60
N ASN A 186 -7.52 3.59 9.80
CA ASN A 186 -7.50 5.06 9.77
C ASN A 186 -7.84 5.56 8.37
N ASN A 187 -8.87 6.41 8.25
CA ASN A 187 -9.09 7.23 7.06
C ASN A 187 -7.85 8.14 6.86
N PRO A 188 -7.20 8.16 5.68
CA PRO A 188 -6.13 9.12 5.40
C PRO A 188 -6.47 10.55 5.80
N LEU A 189 -7.74 10.92 5.58
CA LEU A 189 -8.25 12.26 5.86
C LEU A 189 -8.57 12.52 7.34
N GLN A 190 -8.36 11.55 8.24
CA GLN A 190 -8.60 11.46 9.71
C GLN A 190 -9.82 12.21 10.30
N ASN A 191 -10.07 13.45 9.91
CA ASN A 191 -11.10 14.36 10.38
C ASN A 191 -12.12 14.77 9.29
N ILE A 192 -11.97 14.32 8.03
CA ILE A 192 -12.80 14.78 6.91
C ILE A 192 -13.30 13.61 6.07
N THR A 193 -14.62 13.54 5.92
CA THR A 193 -15.30 12.57 5.07
C THR A 193 -15.69 13.18 3.73
N THR A 194 -16.04 12.34 2.76
CA THR A 194 -16.64 12.81 1.50
C THR A 194 -17.94 13.56 1.73
N THR A 195 -18.72 13.20 2.75
CA THR A 195 -19.92 13.93 3.16
C THR A 195 -19.58 15.34 3.68
N ASP A 196 -18.52 15.49 4.46
CA ASP A 196 -18.08 16.82 4.93
C ASP A 196 -17.62 17.70 3.75
N LEU A 197 -16.95 17.11 2.76
CA LEU A 197 -16.56 17.82 1.53
C LEU A 197 -17.78 18.25 0.72
N ASP A 198 -18.74 17.35 0.50
CA ASP A 198 -20.00 17.62 -0.21
C ASP A 198 -20.78 18.78 0.44
N GLN A 199 -20.85 18.81 1.78
CA GLN A 199 -21.47 19.91 2.52
C GLN A 199 -20.72 21.23 2.35
N ARG A 200 -19.38 21.22 2.43
CA ARG A 200 -18.55 22.43 2.21
C ARG A 200 -18.75 22.97 0.79
N LEU A 201 -18.76 22.09 -0.20
CA LEU A 201 -18.96 22.46 -1.60
C LEU A 201 -20.39 22.99 -1.85
N SER A 202 -21.40 22.44 -1.17
CA SER A 202 -22.76 22.97 -1.21
C SER A 202 -22.86 24.40 -0.68
N VAL A 203 -22.12 24.74 0.39
CA VAL A 203 -22.03 26.10 0.92
C VAL A 203 -21.31 27.02 -0.07
N ILE A 204 -20.23 26.56 -0.69
CA ILE A 204 -19.49 27.31 -1.71
C ILE A 204 -20.40 27.58 -2.93
N LYS A 205 -21.18 26.60 -3.40
CA LYS A 205 -22.15 26.80 -4.49
C LYS A 205 -23.11 27.95 -4.21
N GLN A 206 -23.55 28.10 -2.95
CA GLN A 206 -24.45 29.18 -2.53
C GLN A 206 -23.76 30.54 -2.33
N THR A 207 -22.47 30.55 -1.96
CA THR A 207 -21.76 31.77 -1.53
C THR A 207 -20.77 32.30 -2.57
N ASN A 208 -20.28 31.44 -3.46
CA ASN A 208 -19.28 31.72 -4.49
C ASN A 208 -19.50 30.79 -5.69
N LEU A 209 -20.64 30.97 -6.37
CA LEU A 209 -21.08 30.13 -7.48
C LEU A 209 -20.03 30.05 -8.61
N ASN A 210 -19.43 31.19 -9.00
CA ASN A 210 -18.43 31.22 -10.08
C ASN A 210 -17.25 30.27 -9.80
N SER A 211 -16.72 30.24 -8.57
CA SER A 211 -15.59 29.38 -8.23
C SER A 211 -15.99 27.90 -8.14
N TYR A 212 -17.25 27.62 -7.81
CA TYR A 212 -17.83 26.28 -7.85
C TYR A 212 -18.01 25.81 -9.31
N GLU A 213 -18.52 26.67 -10.19
CA GLU A 213 -18.64 26.38 -11.63
C GLU A 213 -17.27 26.14 -12.27
N GLU A 214 -16.25 26.93 -11.91
CA GLU A 214 -14.88 26.70 -12.34
C GLU A 214 -14.39 25.29 -11.95
N LEU A 215 -14.67 24.82 -10.72
CA LEU A 215 -14.26 23.49 -10.24
C LEU A 215 -14.79 22.37 -11.12
N ILE A 216 -16.09 22.37 -11.41
CA ILE A 216 -16.75 21.28 -12.18
C ILE A 216 -16.43 21.35 -13.67
N GLN A 217 -15.90 22.47 -14.17
CA GLN A 217 -15.46 22.63 -15.56
C GLN A 217 -14.02 22.18 -15.80
N VAL A 218 -13.22 21.92 -14.75
CA VAL A 218 -11.80 21.50 -14.89
C VAL A 218 -11.68 20.13 -15.56
N PHE A 219 -12.60 19.20 -15.28
CA PHE A 219 -12.55 17.82 -15.78
C PHE A 219 -13.86 17.45 -16.45
N SER A 220 -13.79 16.75 -17.59
CA SER A 220 -14.95 16.05 -18.13
C SER A 220 -15.18 14.72 -17.40
N ILE A 221 -16.34 14.09 -17.63
CA ILE A 221 -16.63 12.74 -17.13
C ILE A 221 -15.61 11.72 -17.69
N GLU A 222 -15.19 11.88 -18.95
CA GLU A 222 -14.17 11.05 -19.58
C GLU A 222 -12.79 11.22 -18.94
N ASP A 223 -12.40 12.44 -18.57
CA ASP A 223 -11.17 12.69 -17.83
C ASP A 223 -11.19 11.94 -16.49
N LEU A 224 -12.29 12.05 -15.74
CA LEU A 224 -12.45 11.38 -14.44
C LEU A 224 -12.49 9.85 -14.58
N LEU A 225 -13.08 9.32 -15.66
CA LEU A 225 -13.03 7.89 -16.00
C LEU A 225 -11.60 7.42 -16.27
N TYR A 226 -10.81 8.21 -17.01
CA TYR A 226 -9.40 7.92 -17.26
C TYR A 226 -8.60 7.89 -15.95
N ILE A 227 -8.79 8.89 -15.09
CA ILE A 227 -8.14 8.96 -13.78
C ILE A 227 -8.53 7.75 -12.93
N GLN A 228 -9.81 7.41 -12.82
CA GLN A 228 -10.26 6.22 -12.10
C GLN A 228 -9.62 4.94 -12.67
N LYS A 229 -9.46 4.81 -13.98
CA LYS A 229 -8.78 3.66 -14.58
C LYS A 229 -7.31 3.56 -14.16
N GLU A 230 -6.60 4.68 -14.08
CA GLU A 230 -5.23 4.72 -13.54
C GLU A 230 -5.20 4.33 -12.06
N LEU A 231 -6.10 4.89 -11.24
CA LEU A 231 -6.21 4.56 -9.81
C LEU A 231 -6.62 3.08 -9.60
N PHE A 232 -7.42 2.51 -10.51
CA PHE A 232 -7.78 1.09 -10.48
C PHE A 232 -6.56 0.19 -10.67
N SER A 233 -5.63 0.58 -11.54
CA SER A 233 -4.39 -0.18 -11.76
C SER A 233 -3.55 -0.31 -10.48
N VAL A 234 -3.58 0.70 -9.60
CA VAL A 234 -2.90 0.66 -8.30
C VAL A 234 -3.58 -0.36 -7.36
N PHE A 235 -4.91 -0.45 -7.35
CA PHE A 235 -5.60 -1.49 -6.59
C PHE A 235 -5.21 -2.89 -7.09
N ASN A 236 -5.18 -3.10 -8.40
CA ASN A 236 -4.73 -4.36 -9.00
C ASN A 236 -3.27 -4.69 -8.62
N GLU A 237 -2.39 -3.69 -8.65
CA GLU A 237 -0.99 -3.89 -8.26
C GLU A 237 -0.87 -4.25 -6.77
N PHE A 238 -1.64 -3.58 -5.91
CA PHE A 238 -1.72 -3.91 -4.49
C PHE A 238 -2.23 -5.34 -4.27
N THR A 239 -3.29 -5.77 -4.95
CA THR A 239 -3.80 -7.15 -4.82
C THR A 239 -2.80 -8.22 -5.26
N ASN A 240 -1.83 -7.87 -6.11
CA ASN A 240 -0.74 -8.78 -6.46
C ASN A 240 0.38 -8.83 -5.41
N HIS A 241 0.46 -7.83 -4.53
CA HIS A 241 1.51 -7.69 -3.51
C HIS A 241 1.00 -7.78 -2.07
N TYR A 242 -0.31 -7.92 -1.84
CA TYR A 242 -0.93 -7.81 -0.51
C TYR A 242 -0.27 -8.72 0.53
N ARG A 243 0.13 -9.93 0.14
CA ARG A 243 0.76 -10.92 1.02
C ARG A 243 2.08 -10.43 1.61
N TYR A 244 2.79 -9.56 0.89
CA TYR A 244 4.03 -8.94 1.37
C TYR A 244 3.76 -7.75 2.31
N LEU A 245 2.58 -7.15 2.19
CA LEU A 245 2.16 -5.99 2.97
C LEU A 245 1.30 -6.38 4.18
N SER A 246 0.76 -7.61 4.24
CA SER A 246 -0.09 -8.09 5.33
C SER A 246 0.43 -7.77 6.73
N PRO A 247 1.74 -7.91 7.06
CA PRO A 247 2.26 -7.55 8.37
C PRO A 247 2.08 -6.07 8.73
N VAL A 248 2.29 -5.15 7.78
CA VAL A 248 2.14 -3.70 8.05
C VAL A 248 0.68 -3.31 8.16
N VAL A 249 -0.19 -3.92 7.36
CA VAL A 249 -1.64 -3.73 7.49
C VAL A 249 -2.13 -4.22 8.85
N TYR A 250 -1.62 -5.36 9.31
CA TYR A 250 -1.98 -5.93 10.61
C TYR A 250 -1.51 -5.05 11.78
N LEU A 251 -0.30 -4.52 11.70
CA LEU A 251 0.23 -3.59 12.69
C LEU A 251 -0.61 -2.30 12.80
N GLU A 252 -1.01 -1.71 11.67
CA GLU A 252 -1.91 -0.55 11.67
C GLU A 252 -3.26 -0.89 12.31
N GLY A 253 -3.84 -2.05 11.98
CA GLY A 253 -5.10 -2.51 12.56
C GLY A 253 -5.05 -2.73 14.07
N MET A 254 -3.88 -3.05 14.63
CA MET A 254 -3.66 -3.14 16.07
C MET A 254 -3.30 -1.81 16.74
N GLY A 255 -3.09 -0.73 15.97
CA GLY A 255 -2.61 0.54 16.48
C GLY A 255 -1.18 0.49 17.03
N ARG A 256 -0.32 -0.39 16.49
CA ARG A 256 1.09 -0.48 16.90
C ARG A 256 1.97 0.46 16.07
N HIS A 257 2.90 1.13 16.74
CA HIS A 257 3.85 2.02 16.07
C HIS A 257 5.10 1.26 15.61
N LEU A 258 5.50 1.49 14.36
CA LEU A 258 6.68 0.84 13.77
C LEU A 258 7.99 1.17 14.50
N SER A 259 8.10 2.38 15.06
CA SER A 259 9.27 2.82 15.83
C SER A 259 9.58 1.92 17.02
N GLU A 260 8.60 1.18 17.53
CA GLU A 260 8.78 0.24 18.64
C GLU A 260 9.46 -1.06 18.23
N LEU A 261 9.39 -1.45 16.95
CA LEU A 261 9.77 -2.79 16.48
C LEU A 261 10.77 -2.81 15.32
N GLU A 262 10.85 -1.74 14.52
CA GLU A 262 11.59 -1.68 13.26
C GLU A 262 13.07 -2.07 13.36
N ASN A 263 13.68 -1.89 14.53
CA ASN A 263 15.09 -2.22 14.74
C ASN A 263 15.34 -3.73 14.86
N HIS A 264 14.37 -4.51 15.36
CA HIS A 264 14.55 -5.92 15.70
C HIS A 264 13.58 -6.87 14.98
N GLU A 265 12.43 -6.39 14.53
CA GLU A 265 11.49 -7.14 13.69
C GLU A 265 11.40 -6.55 12.27
N GLY A 266 11.00 -7.38 11.32
CA GLY A 266 10.90 -7.01 9.90
C GLY A 266 10.03 -7.98 9.12
N LEU A 267 10.21 -7.98 7.80
CA LEU A 267 9.44 -8.75 6.83
C LEU A 267 10.33 -9.81 6.17
N ASN A 268 10.42 -11.01 6.75
CA ASN A 268 11.34 -12.05 6.24
C ASN A 268 10.80 -12.84 5.03
N THR A 269 9.64 -12.46 4.51
CA THR A 269 8.97 -13.09 3.35
C THR A 269 8.90 -12.14 2.15
N VAL A 270 9.67 -11.05 2.16
CA VAL A 270 9.76 -10.14 1.02
C VAL A 270 11.14 -9.48 1.00
N SER A 271 11.64 -9.18 -0.20
CA SER A 271 12.84 -8.35 -0.37
C SER A 271 12.46 -6.95 -0.84
N PHE A 272 13.36 -5.99 -0.67
CA PHE A 272 13.13 -4.62 -1.14
C PHE A 272 12.77 -4.55 -2.64
N ASP A 273 13.46 -5.33 -3.49
CA ASP A 273 13.25 -5.36 -4.96
C ASP A 273 11.87 -5.92 -5.38
N ARG A 274 11.05 -6.40 -4.43
CA ARG A 274 9.65 -6.78 -4.68
C ARG A 274 8.67 -5.65 -4.42
N LEU A 275 9.08 -4.60 -3.70
CA LEU A 275 8.23 -3.49 -3.30
C LEU A 275 8.64 -2.15 -3.93
N ASP A 276 9.87 -2.03 -4.41
CA ASP A 276 10.42 -0.81 -5.01
C ASP A 276 9.59 -0.30 -6.20
N ARG A 277 9.24 -1.19 -7.13
CA ARG A 277 8.42 -0.88 -8.32
C ARG A 277 6.99 -0.53 -7.95
N LEU A 278 6.42 -1.25 -6.98
CA LEU A 278 5.09 -0.95 -6.45
C LEU A 278 5.06 0.48 -5.90
N TYR A 279 6.03 0.85 -5.07
CA TYR A 279 6.16 2.20 -4.55
C TYR A 279 6.33 3.25 -5.66
N GLN A 280 7.21 2.97 -6.63
CA GLN A 280 7.46 3.87 -7.75
C GLN A 280 6.18 4.10 -8.57
N ASN A 281 5.46 3.04 -8.93
CA ASN A 281 4.22 3.13 -9.69
C ASN A 281 3.16 3.94 -8.94
N MET A 282 2.95 3.66 -7.65
CA MET A 282 2.04 4.45 -6.82
C MET A 282 2.45 5.92 -6.75
N TYR A 283 3.73 6.22 -6.54
CA TYR A 283 4.23 7.59 -6.55
C TYR A 283 3.91 8.31 -7.87
N GLU A 284 4.14 7.64 -8.99
CA GLU A 284 3.90 8.20 -10.32
C GLU A 284 2.40 8.44 -10.57
N THR A 285 1.55 7.47 -10.26
CA THR A 285 0.09 7.55 -10.47
C THR A 285 -0.57 8.58 -9.57
N LEU A 286 -0.23 8.59 -8.27
CA LEU A 286 -0.84 9.52 -7.31
C LEU A 286 -0.49 10.97 -7.63
N LEU A 287 0.75 11.26 -8.01
CA LEU A 287 1.16 12.62 -8.33
C LEU A 287 0.72 13.08 -9.72
N SER A 288 0.54 12.17 -10.68
CA SER A 288 -0.15 12.49 -11.94
C SER A 288 -1.56 13.01 -11.68
N ASN A 289 -2.26 12.38 -10.74
CA ASN A 289 -3.69 12.63 -10.45
C ASN A 289 -3.94 13.59 -9.27
N SER A 290 -2.88 14.17 -8.72
CA SER A 290 -2.93 15.07 -7.55
C SER A 290 -3.65 16.40 -7.79
N THR A 291 -3.90 16.77 -9.06
CA THR A 291 -4.66 17.98 -9.42
C THR A 291 -6.04 18.00 -8.76
N ILE A 292 -6.69 16.83 -8.66
CA ILE A 292 -7.99 16.67 -8.00
C ILE A 292 -7.96 17.15 -6.55
N SER A 293 -6.94 16.77 -5.79
CA SER A 293 -6.85 17.16 -4.38
C SER A 293 -6.48 18.62 -4.20
N ILE A 294 -5.49 19.13 -4.95
CA ILE A 294 -5.02 20.50 -4.76
C ILE A 294 -6.06 21.55 -5.17
N MET A 295 -6.86 21.29 -6.21
CA MET A 295 -7.91 22.23 -6.63
C MET A 295 -9.00 22.35 -5.57
N LEU A 296 -9.36 21.23 -4.92
CA LEU A 296 -10.31 21.22 -3.80
C LEU A 296 -9.74 21.95 -2.59
N ASP A 297 -8.46 21.73 -2.25
CA ASP A 297 -7.79 22.47 -1.17
C ASP A 297 -7.79 23.98 -1.43
N ASN A 298 -7.39 24.40 -2.63
CA ASN A 298 -7.38 25.81 -3.01
C ASN A 298 -8.76 26.43 -2.92
N LEU A 299 -9.80 25.75 -3.42
CA LEU A 299 -11.17 26.25 -3.34
C LEU A 299 -11.65 26.36 -1.89
N ILE A 300 -11.47 25.31 -1.10
CA ILE A 300 -11.98 25.22 0.29
C ILE A 300 -11.26 26.20 1.21
N VAL A 301 -9.94 26.33 1.07
CA VAL A 301 -9.10 27.12 1.99
C VAL A 301 -8.97 28.57 1.51
N ARG A 302 -8.91 28.80 0.20
CA ARG A 302 -8.50 30.09 -0.40
C ARG A 302 -9.57 30.70 -1.31
N GLY A 303 -10.71 30.03 -1.48
CA GLY A 303 -11.89 30.58 -2.17
C GLY A 303 -11.86 30.54 -3.69
N SER A 304 -10.79 30.00 -4.32
CA SER A 304 -10.73 29.78 -5.77
C SER A 304 -9.75 28.65 -6.07
N ILE A 305 -10.08 27.81 -7.06
CA ILE A 305 -9.19 26.72 -7.51
C ILE A 305 -7.82 27.23 -8.00
N ASN A 306 -7.76 28.49 -8.44
CA ASN A 306 -6.56 29.13 -8.96
C ASN A 306 -5.70 29.81 -7.89
N CYS A 307 -6.15 29.91 -6.65
CA CYS A 307 -5.40 30.53 -5.57
C CYS A 307 -4.38 29.54 -4.99
N MET A 308 -3.14 29.54 -5.50
CA MET A 308 -2.02 28.76 -4.94
C MET A 308 -1.44 29.41 -3.68
N ASN A 309 -0.84 28.65 -2.77
CA ASN A 309 -0.12 29.21 -1.62
C ASN A 309 1.18 29.91 -2.08
N PRO A 310 1.29 31.25 -1.94
CA PRO A 310 2.47 32.00 -2.41
C PRO A 310 3.72 31.76 -1.54
N SER A 311 3.56 31.26 -0.32
CA SER A 311 4.66 30.97 0.61
C SER A 311 5.49 29.76 0.18
N ILE A 312 4.93 28.90 -0.68
CA ILE A 312 5.62 27.72 -1.20
C ILE A 312 6.53 28.15 -2.34
N ASN A 313 7.74 28.58 -1.98
CA ASN A 313 8.75 29.04 -2.92
C ASN A 313 9.98 28.12 -2.87
N ARG A 314 10.12 27.25 -3.87
CA ARG A 314 11.31 26.41 -4.07
C ARG A 314 11.93 26.61 -5.46
N GLY A 315 12.27 27.85 -5.78
CA GLY A 315 13.14 28.20 -6.90
C GLY A 315 12.42 28.93 -8.05
N ARG A 316 12.84 28.67 -9.30
CA ARG A 316 12.38 29.42 -10.49
C ARG A 316 10.96 29.05 -10.96
N ASN A 317 10.36 27.99 -10.44
CA ASN A 317 9.06 27.47 -10.89
C ASN A 317 8.06 27.54 -9.74
N VAL A 318 7.60 28.76 -9.44
CA VAL A 318 6.50 29.00 -8.50
C VAL A 318 5.20 28.92 -9.29
N ALA A 319 4.27 28.07 -8.87
CA ALA A 319 2.93 28.04 -9.43
C ALA A 319 2.11 29.21 -8.88
N GLY A 320 1.69 30.12 -9.77
CA GLY A 320 0.79 31.22 -9.42
C GLY A 320 -0.68 30.85 -9.53
N ASN A 321 -1.00 29.84 -10.36
CA ASN A 321 -2.35 29.33 -10.58
C ASN A 321 -2.36 27.80 -10.76
N LEU A 322 -3.56 27.21 -10.95
CA LEU A 322 -3.73 25.77 -11.12
C LEU A 322 -3.03 25.24 -12.37
N GLN A 323 -3.03 25.99 -13.47
CA GLN A 323 -2.38 25.59 -14.72
C GLN A 323 -0.86 25.51 -14.55
N ASP A 324 -0.27 26.47 -13.85
CA ASP A 324 1.14 26.43 -13.49
C ASP A 324 1.45 25.18 -12.66
N TYR A 325 0.60 24.84 -11.68
CA TYR A 325 0.74 23.62 -10.88
C TYR A 325 0.69 22.36 -11.74
N ILE A 326 -0.25 22.26 -12.68
CA ILE A 326 -0.39 21.10 -13.58
C ILE A 326 0.91 20.86 -14.37
N SER A 327 1.58 21.95 -14.78
CA SER A 327 2.84 21.92 -15.54
C SER A 327 4.08 21.54 -14.71
N LEU A 328 3.99 21.55 -13.38
CA LEU A 328 5.09 21.18 -12.50
C LEU A 328 5.48 19.71 -12.65
N THR A 329 6.76 19.43 -12.43
CA THR A 329 7.21 18.05 -12.26
C THR A 329 6.54 17.41 -11.05
N LYS A 330 6.36 16.08 -11.04
CA LYS A 330 5.76 15.35 -9.91
C LYS A 330 6.44 15.66 -8.57
N GLY A 331 7.77 15.72 -8.57
CA GLY A 331 8.53 16.08 -7.37
C GLY A 331 8.28 17.51 -6.88
N GLN A 332 7.97 18.44 -7.79
CA GLN A 332 7.59 19.81 -7.44
C GLN A 332 6.15 19.88 -6.93
N LYS A 333 5.22 19.15 -7.55
CA LYS A 333 3.81 19.04 -7.10
C LYS A 333 3.72 18.63 -5.64
N LEU A 334 4.54 17.66 -5.21
CA LEU A 334 4.58 17.20 -3.82
C LEU A 334 4.82 18.33 -2.80
N ASN A 335 5.57 19.40 -3.14
CA ASN A 335 5.78 20.52 -2.21
C ASN A 335 4.50 21.29 -1.92
N TYR A 336 3.61 21.43 -2.90
CA TYR A 336 2.32 22.10 -2.74
C TYR A 336 1.31 21.23 -2.01
N LEU A 337 1.35 19.92 -2.28
CA LEU A 337 0.50 18.95 -1.57
C LEU A 337 0.88 18.86 -0.10
N SER A 338 2.15 19.05 0.25
CA SER A 338 2.67 18.96 1.64
C SER A 338 2.34 20.18 2.52
N ASP A 339 1.55 21.13 2.04
CA ASP A 339 1.18 22.30 2.81
C ASP A 339 0.25 21.93 3.98
N ASN A 340 0.61 22.36 5.19
CA ASN A 340 -0.18 22.05 6.39
C ASN A 340 -1.52 22.81 6.43
N ASP A 341 -1.66 23.88 5.65
CA ASP A 341 -2.94 24.59 5.50
C ASP A 341 -3.93 23.78 4.64
N ASN A 342 -3.45 22.78 3.87
CA ASN A 342 -4.31 21.96 3.03
C ASN A 342 -5.13 20.98 3.87
N VAL A 343 -6.37 20.83 3.46
CA VAL A 343 -7.41 20.08 4.16
C VAL A 343 -7.40 18.60 3.73
N ILE A 344 -7.03 18.35 2.47
CA ILE A 344 -7.06 17.05 1.80
C ILE A 344 -5.64 16.59 1.48
N SER A 345 -4.87 17.38 0.73
CA SER A 345 -3.64 16.88 0.08
C SER A 345 -2.42 16.77 0.98
N HIS A 346 -2.44 17.31 2.21
CA HIS A 346 -1.32 17.22 3.16
C HIS A 346 -0.90 15.77 3.43
N VAL A 347 -1.83 14.82 3.32
CA VAL A 347 -1.61 13.38 3.50
C VAL A 347 -0.61 12.78 2.50
N PHE A 348 -0.40 13.41 1.34
CA PHE A 348 0.54 12.91 0.32
C PHE A 348 1.98 12.89 0.82
N ALA A 349 2.36 13.85 1.67
CA ALA A 349 3.72 14.02 2.15
C ALA A 349 4.20 12.88 3.07
N GLY A 350 3.28 12.14 3.70
CA GLY A 350 3.61 11.05 4.61
C GLY A 350 4.32 9.89 3.88
N PRO A 351 3.66 9.22 2.94
CA PRO A 351 4.25 8.11 2.20
C PRO A 351 5.11 8.51 1.00
N LEU A 352 4.81 9.63 0.33
CA LEU A 352 5.49 9.98 -0.92
C LEU A 352 6.72 10.85 -0.65
N SER A 353 7.85 10.52 -1.30
CA SER A 353 9.10 11.23 -1.10
C SER A 353 9.99 11.18 -2.33
N ASN A 354 10.46 12.35 -2.76
CA ASN A 354 11.49 12.48 -3.81
C ASN A 354 12.78 11.72 -3.45
N ASP A 355 13.14 11.68 -2.16
CA ASP A 355 14.36 11.03 -1.66
C ASP A 355 14.26 9.51 -1.63
N LEU A 356 13.06 8.96 -1.84
CA LEU A 356 12.83 7.52 -2.05
C LEU A 356 12.70 7.24 -3.54
N ARG A 357 11.81 7.94 -4.23
CA ARG A 357 11.50 7.68 -5.64
C ARG A 357 12.70 7.88 -6.55
N ASN A 358 13.49 8.95 -6.38
CA ASN A 358 14.60 9.22 -7.30
C ASN A 358 15.72 8.19 -7.19
N PRO A 359 16.18 7.79 -5.98
CA PRO A 359 17.11 6.68 -5.84
C PRO A 359 16.57 5.36 -6.39
N ILE A 360 15.28 5.03 -6.17
CA ILE A 360 14.66 3.82 -6.74
C ILE A 360 14.71 3.86 -8.28
N GLY A 361 14.22 4.94 -8.89
CA GLY A 361 14.19 5.09 -10.35
C GLY A 361 15.58 5.11 -11.01
N HIS A 362 16.65 5.32 -10.24
CA HIS A 362 18.04 5.29 -10.70
C HIS A 362 18.85 4.11 -10.13
N ASN A 363 18.20 3.13 -9.48
CA ASN A 363 18.85 2.00 -8.82
C ASN A 363 20.01 2.41 -7.87
N SER A 364 19.88 3.58 -7.25
CA SER A 364 20.91 4.21 -6.43
C SER A 364 20.66 3.94 -4.94
N TYR A 365 20.55 2.65 -4.61
CA TYR A 365 20.31 2.17 -3.26
C TYR A 365 21.14 0.91 -2.97
N SER A 366 21.23 0.52 -1.70
CA SER A 366 21.70 -0.79 -1.28
C SER A 366 20.77 -1.34 -0.20
N TYR A 367 20.57 -2.66 -0.20
CA TYR A 367 19.70 -3.36 0.74
C TYR A 367 20.49 -4.49 1.41
N ASP A 368 20.48 -4.52 2.74
CA ASP A 368 21.00 -5.64 3.54
C ASP A 368 19.83 -6.55 3.94
N PRO A 369 19.74 -7.79 3.43
CA PRO A 369 18.61 -8.68 3.71
C PRO A 369 18.52 -9.15 5.16
N ASN A 370 19.64 -9.17 5.91
CA ASN A 370 19.68 -9.68 7.27
C ASN A 370 19.18 -8.64 8.27
N THR A 371 19.67 -7.39 8.14
CA THR A 371 19.21 -6.26 8.96
C THR A 371 17.95 -5.60 8.39
N GLN A 372 17.61 -5.93 7.15
CA GLN A 372 16.57 -5.31 6.33
C GLN A 372 16.71 -3.79 6.17
N LEU A 373 17.92 -3.26 6.32
CA LEU A 373 18.19 -1.84 6.19
C LEU A 373 18.37 -1.47 4.73
N ILE A 374 17.57 -0.51 4.27
CA ILE A 374 17.68 0.08 2.94
C ILE A 374 18.44 1.41 3.09
N THR A 375 19.47 1.58 2.29
CA THR A 375 20.27 2.81 2.23
C THR A 375 20.15 3.43 0.85
N PHE A 376 19.50 4.60 0.79
CA PHE A 376 19.34 5.38 -0.44
C PHE A 376 20.48 6.38 -0.58
N ARG A 377 20.93 6.61 -1.81
CA ARG A 377 22.00 7.56 -2.14
C ARG A 377 21.55 8.50 -3.24
N SER A 378 22.06 9.72 -3.23
CA SER A 378 21.86 10.66 -4.33
C SER A 378 22.83 10.30 -5.47
N ASN A 379 22.38 10.42 -6.71
CA ASN A 379 23.30 10.33 -7.86
C ASN A 379 24.37 11.42 -7.84
N ARG A 380 24.15 12.52 -7.11
CA ARG A 380 25.08 13.66 -7.04
C ARG A 380 26.14 13.52 -5.95
N ASN A 381 25.86 12.75 -4.89
CA ASN A 381 26.73 12.58 -3.73
C ASN A 381 26.71 11.13 -3.26
N SER A 382 27.88 10.53 -3.04
CA SER A 382 28.02 9.16 -2.53
C SER A 382 27.51 8.95 -1.10
N GLN A 383 27.21 10.03 -0.38
CA GLN A 383 26.68 9.98 0.98
C GLN A 383 25.22 9.50 0.99
N PRO A 384 24.82 8.66 1.98
CA PRO A 384 23.43 8.29 2.17
C PRO A 384 22.52 9.50 2.30
N THR A 385 21.49 9.59 1.47
CA THR A 385 20.44 10.61 1.60
C THR A 385 19.42 10.22 2.64
N ARG A 386 19.17 8.91 2.77
CA ARG A 386 18.17 8.36 3.69
C ARG A 386 18.47 6.90 3.99
N ARG A 387 18.11 6.48 5.20
CA ARG A 387 18.04 5.08 5.61
C ARG A 387 16.66 4.79 6.17
N MET A 388 16.16 3.58 5.93
CA MET A 388 14.94 3.07 6.55
C MET A 388 14.92 1.54 6.48
N TYR A 389 14.19 0.91 7.38
CA TYR A 389 13.97 -0.52 7.35
C TYR A 389 12.88 -0.90 6.34
N LEU A 390 12.94 -2.15 5.85
CA LEU A 390 11.97 -2.68 4.88
C LEU A 390 10.53 -2.60 5.38
N ILE A 391 10.29 -2.80 6.68
CA ILE A 391 8.94 -2.71 7.26
C ILE A 391 8.37 -1.29 7.22
N GLU A 392 9.21 -0.26 7.43
CA GLU A 392 8.80 1.14 7.25
C GLU A 392 8.50 1.44 5.77
N PHE A 393 9.26 0.83 4.85
CA PHE A 393 9.06 1.03 3.42
C PHE A 393 7.77 0.37 2.93
N ALA A 394 7.46 -0.84 3.43
CA ALA A 394 6.20 -1.51 3.18
C ALA A 394 5.00 -0.72 3.74
N ASP A 395 5.14 -0.11 4.93
CA ASP A 395 4.10 0.78 5.46
C ASP A 395 3.88 1.99 4.55
N LYS A 396 4.93 2.62 4.02
CA LYS A 396 4.76 3.68 3.01
C LYS A 396 4.00 3.22 1.77
N CYS A 397 4.21 1.98 1.32
CA CYS A 397 3.43 1.40 0.23
C CYS A 397 1.95 1.29 0.59
N PHE A 398 1.64 0.81 1.80
CA PHE A 398 0.26 0.70 2.27
C PHE A 398 -0.40 2.07 2.45
N GLN A 399 0.27 3.04 3.06
CA GLN A 399 -0.24 4.41 3.19
C GLN A 399 -0.47 5.06 1.81
N ALA A 400 0.39 4.82 0.82
CA ALA A 400 0.17 5.30 -0.55
C ALA A 400 -1.08 4.68 -1.20
N MET A 401 -1.35 3.38 -0.98
CA MET A 401 -2.61 2.75 -1.42
C MET A 401 -3.83 3.42 -0.76
N LYS A 402 -3.73 3.83 0.50
CA LYS A 402 -4.83 4.54 1.16
C LYS A 402 -5.08 5.94 0.56
N ILE A 403 -4.03 6.63 0.10
CA ILE A 403 -4.19 7.87 -0.69
C ILE A 403 -4.85 7.57 -2.05
N ASN A 404 -4.53 6.44 -2.69
CA ASN A 404 -5.20 6.01 -3.92
C ASN A 404 -6.72 5.88 -3.71
N LEU A 405 -7.12 5.26 -2.59
CA LEU A 405 -8.51 5.14 -2.18
C LEU A 405 -9.18 6.50 -1.96
N MET A 406 -8.48 7.43 -1.32
CA MET A 406 -8.99 8.80 -1.16
C MET A 406 -9.16 9.51 -2.51
N LEU A 407 -8.17 9.46 -3.40
CA LEU A 407 -8.27 10.06 -4.74
C LEU A 407 -9.43 9.46 -5.53
N TRP A 408 -9.63 8.13 -5.44
CA TRP A 408 -10.77 7.46 -6.03
C TRP A 408 -12.08 8.07 -5.52
N ASP A 409 -12.24 8.22 -4.20
CA ASP A 409 -13.44 8.81 -3.61
C ASP A 409 -13.68 10.26 -4.07
N LEU A 410 -12.62 11.04 -4.26
CA LEU A 410 -12.71 12.40 -4.80
C LEU A 410 -13.16 12.41 -6.27
N THR A 411 -12.74 11.44 -7.10
CA THR A 411 -13.23 11.34 -8.49
C THR A 411 -14.73 11.09 -8.55
N VAL A 412 -15.24 10.21 -7.68
CA VAL A 412 -16.68 9.90 -7.56
C VAL A 412 -17.46 11.13 -7.11
N LEU A 413 -16.92 11.88 -6.13
CA LEU A 413 -17.52 13.13 -5.68
C LEU A 413 -17.60 14.15 -6.81
N ILE A 414 -16.52 14.38 -7.57
CA ILE A 414 -16.55 15.37 -8.66
C ILE A 414 -17.53 14.96 -9.77
N LYS A 415 -17.60 13.67 -10.13
CA LYS A 415 -18.60 13.17 -11.08
C LYS A 415 -20.02 13.46 -10.62
N LYS A 416 -20.33 13.21 -9.34
CA LYS A 416 -21.62 13.54 -8.74
C LYS A 416 -21.96 15.02 -8.95
N LEU A 417 -21.01 15.91 -8.66
CA LEU A 417 -21.21 17.37 -8.77
C LEU A 417 -21.44 17.81 -10.22
N ILE A 418 -20.76 17.18 -11.19
CA ILE A 418 -20.97 17.45 -12.63
C ILE A 418 -22.36 16.99 -13.08
N GLU A 419 -22.85 15.85 -12.61
CA GLU A 419 -24.16 15.31 -13.00
C GLU A 419 -25.35 16.02 -12.32
N GLU A 420 -25.12 16.73 -11.21
CA GLU A 420 -26.16 17.47 -10.47
C GLU A 420 -26.39 18.91 -10.98
N GLU A 421 -25.54 19.43 -11.88
CA GLU A 421 -25.81 20.66 -12.66
C GLU A 421 -26.53 20.38 -13.97
#